data_AF-A0A7S0GFE9-F1
#
_entry.id   AF-A0A7S0GFE9-F1
#
_cell.length_a   1.000
_cell.length_b   1.000
_cell.length_c   1.000
_cell.angle_alpha   90.00
_cell.angle_beta   90.00
_cell.angle_gamma   90.00
#
_symmetry.space_group_name_H-M   'P 1'
#
loop_
_entity.id
_entity.type
_entity.pdbx_description
1 polymer ?
#
loop_
_entity_poly.entity_id
_entity_poly.type
_entity_poly.pdbx_seq_one_letter_code
_entity_poly.pdbx_strand_id
1 'polypeptide(L)'
;MRSFQLLEPLFIRDIIPEHGHGILATEEQWTKFLATLPDSAAPVSTALLKRWKNDDDITVEDKWEDVKKYVANFLNGSTSSPGATSAKSKKNHLSPMDKSKLLAWKYQIVFAYTYPRLDINVSKMQNHLLKCPFCIHPKTGKVCIPMDLNKVEEFDLEAVPTLLDLKQELDDTMKQKEVKVEEDSESSQMKEEWRRTTLNASFDFFEKKVLEPMLKRLP
;
A
#
# COMPACT_ATOMS: atom_id res chain seq x y z
N MET A 1 12.12 10.11 8.56
CA MET A 1 12.86 8.82 8.52
C MET A 1 11.96 7.61 8.77
N ARG A 2 11.09 7.60 9.80
CA ARG A 2 10.16 6.49 10.08
C ARG A 2 9.37 6.00 8.86
N SER A 3 8.69 6.90 8.13
CA SER A 3 7.88 6.48 6.98
C SER A 3 8.70 5.79 5.89
N PHE A 4 9.93 6.25 5.63
CA PHE A 4 10.79 5.60 4.64
C PHE A 4 11.16 4.17 5.05
N GLN A 5 11.46 3.94 6.34
CA GLN A 5 11.78 2.60 6.86
C GLN A 5 10.60 1.62 6.75
N LEU A 6 9.37 2.13 6.85
CA LEU A 6 8.16 1.32 6.69
C LEU A 6 7.83 1.07 5.21
N LEU A 7 8.07 2.06 4.35
CA LEU A 7 7.62 2.05 2.97
C LEU A 7 8.64 1.48 1.97
N GLU A 8 9.94 1.53 2.26
CA GLU A 8 10.97 0.96 1.37
C GLU A 8 10.79 -0.56 1.17
N PRO A 9 10.53 -1.38 2.20
CA PRO A 9 10.26 -2.80 2.00
C PRO A 9 9.03 -3.06 1.13
N LEU A 10 7.96 -2.27 1.30
CA LEU A 10 6.74 -2.36 0.50
C LEU A 10 6.98 -1.92 -0.95
N PHE A 11 7.82 -0.92 -1.15
CA PHE A 11 8.23 -0.49 -2.49
C PHE A 11 8.97 -1.61 -3.24
N ILE A 12 9.86 -2.32 -2.56
CA ILE A 12 10.60 -3.46 -3.12
C ILE A 12 9.66 -4.64 -3.39
N ARG A 13 8.76 -4.96 -2.46
CA ARG A 13 7.85 -6.10 -2.56
C ARG A 13 6.73 -5.89 -3.58
N ASP A 14 6.07 -4.72 -3.56
CA ASP A 14 4.76 -4.53 -4.20
C ASP A 14 4.80 -3.55 -5.39
N ILE A 15 5.85 -2.73 -5.54
CA ILE A 15 5.94 -1.73 -6.62
C ILE A 15 6.95 -2.13 -7.69
N ILE A 16 8.14 -2.52 -7.28
CA ILE A 16 9.26 -2.85 -8.17
C ILE A 16 8.98 -4.05 -9.10
N PRO A 17 8.42 -5.19 -8.62
CA PRO A 17 8.26 -6.40 -9.43
C PRO A 17 7.15 -6.30 -10.48
N GLU A 18 7.13 -7.25 -11.42
CA GLU A 18 6.18 -7.27 -12.55
C GLU A 18 4.71 -7.37 -12.13
N HIS A 19 4.41 -8.14 -11.08
CA HIS A 19 3.04 -8.24 -10.55
C HIS A 19 2.54 -6.94 -9.89
N GLY A 20 3.47 -6.03 -9.57
CA GLY A 20 3.21 -4.71 -9.04
C GLY A 20 3.12 -3.66 -10.15
N HIS A 21 4.00 -2.67 -10.10
CA HIS A 21 4.10 -1.64 -11.14
C HIS A 21 5.22 -1.92 -12.16
N GLY A 22 6.05 -2.96 -11.92
CA GLY A 22 7.08 -3.40 -12.86
C GLY A 22 8.16 -2.36 -13.17
N ILE A 23 8.38 -1.37 -12.31
CA ILE A 23 9.23 -0.21 -12.61
C ILE A 23 10.71 -0.57 -12.84
N LEU A 24 11.15 -1.75 -12.39
CA LEU A 24 12.48 -2.32 -12.69
C LEU A 24 12.40 -3.71 -13.34
N ALA A 25 11.21 -4.14 -13.79
CA ALA A 25 11.00 -5.48 -14.34
C ALA A 25 11.55 -5.60 -15.77
N THR A 26 11.31 -4.61 -16.62
CA THR A 26 11.69 -4.64 -18.05
C THR A 26 12.65 -3.52 -18.44
N GLU A 27 13.35 -3.70 -19.56
CA GLU A 27 14.33 -2.73 -20.05
C GLU A 27 13.75 -1.34 -20.26
N GLU A 28 12.56 -1.27 -20.82
CA GLU A 28 11.85 -0.02 -21.01
C GLU A 28 11.58 0.69 -19.68
N GLN A 29 11.14 -0.06 -18.66
CA GLN A 29 10.75 0.49 -17.37
C GLN A 29 11.94 0.95 -16.56
N TRP A 30 12.99 0.14 -16.44
CA TRP A 30 14.17 0.55 -15.69
C TRP A 30 14.90 1.71 -16.37
N THR A 31 14.80 1.84 -17.71
CA THR A 31 15.33 3.00 -18.44
C THR A 31 14.58 4.27 -18.06
N LYS A 32 13.24 4.24 -18.02
CA LYS A 32 12.41 5.36 -17.54
C LYS A 32 12.70 5.71 -16.09
N PHE A 33 12.85 4.70 -15.24
CA PHE A 33 13.19 4.88 -13.83
C PHE A 33 14.54 5.57 -13.66
N LEU A 34 15.59 5.12 -14.36
CA LEU A 34 16.93 5.71 -14.28
C LEU A 34 17.00 7.12 -14.86
N ALA A 35 16.08 7.48 -15.76
CA ALA A 35 15.92 8.85 -16.27
C ALA A 35 15.34 9.82 -15.22
N THR A 36 14.80 9.33 -14.10
CA THR A 36 14.33 10.19 -13.00
C THR A 36 15.46 10.66 -12.08
N LEU A 37 16.65 10.05 -12.16
CA LEU A 37 17.83 10.49 -11.41
C LEU A 37 18.20 11.92 -11.81
N PRO A 38 18.76 12.73 -10.89
CA PRO A 38 19.30 14.03 -11.26
C PRO A 38 20.34 13.93 -12.39
N ASP A 39 20.34 14.88 -13.32
CA ASP A 39 21.28 14.90 -14.47
C ASP A 39 22.76 14.84 -14.04
N SER A 40 23.07 15.42 -12.87
CA SER A 40 24.40 15.37 -12.27
C SER A 40 24.86 13.95 -11.95
N ALA A 41 23.94 12.98 -11.85
CA ALA A 41 24.19 11.56 -11.64
C ALA A 41 24.07 10.73 -12.93
N ALA A 42 24.06 11.32 -14.13
CA ALA A 42 24.04 10.58 -15.41
C ALA A 42 25.09 9.44 -15.53
N PRO A 43 26.31 9.55 -14.96
CA PRO A 43 27.26 8.43 -14.94
C PRO A 43 26.74 7.20 -14.20
N VAL A 44 25.93 7.38 -13.15
CA VAL A 44 25.28 6.29 -12.40
C VAL A 44 24.27 5.58 -13.28
N SER A 45 23.38 6.34 -13.93
CA SER A 45 22.36 5.80 -14.84
C SER A 45 23.00 5.00 -15.97
N THR A 46 24.08 5.52 -16.57
CA THR A 46 24.80 4.86 -17.67
C THR A 46 25.46 3.55 -17.22
N ALA A 47 26.08 3.55 -16.03
CA ALA A 47 26.73 2.37 -15.49
C ALA A 47 25.72 1.26 -15.13
N LEU A 48 24.56 1.63 -14.56
CA LEU A 48 23.48 0.70 -14.24
C LEU A 48 22.84 0.12 -15.51
N LEU A 49 22.54 0.95 -16.52
CA LEU A 49 22.04 0.47 -17.81
C LEU A 49 23.01 -0.54 -18.45
N LYS A 50 24.31 -0.26 -18.43
CA LYS A 50 25.31 -1.19 -18.95
C LYS A 50 25.34 -2.50 -18.15
N ARG A 51 25.24 -2.44 -16.83
CA ARG A 51 25.27 -3.62 -15.95
C ARG A 51 24.06 -4.51 -16.21
N TRP A 52 22.85 -3.95 -16.15
CA TRP A 52 21.61 -4.72 -16.27
C TRP A 52 21.33 -5.24 -17.67
N LYS A 53 21.91 -4.63 -18.72
CA LYS A 53 21.86 -5.19 -20.10
C LYS A 53 22.76 -6.40 -20.32
N ASN A 54 23.75 -6.64 -19.46
CA ASN A 54 24.72 -7.72 -19.61
C ASN A 54 24.49 -8.86 -18.60
N ASP A 55 23.43 -8.77 -17.79
CA ASP A 55 23.17 -9.67 -16.68
C ASP A 55 21.68 -10.01 -16.67
N ASP A 56 21.32 -11.11 -17.33
CA ASP A 56 19.92 -11.56 -17.49
C ASP A 56 19.37 -12.21 -16.20
N ASP A 57 20.24 -12.58 -15.25
CA ASP A 57 19.84 -13.28 -14.01
C ASP A 57 19.62 -12.31 -12.83
N ILE A 58 19.78 -11.00 -13.04
CA ILE A 58 19.66 -10.03 -11.94
C ILE A 58 18.20 -9.84 -11.50
N THR A 59 17.94 -10.09 -10.22
CA THR A 59 16.62 -9.92 -9.62
C THR A 59 16.22 -8.45 -9.51
N VAL A 60 14.92 -8.18 -9.38
CA VAL A 60 14.44 -6.79 -9.26
C VAL A 60 14.83 -6.17 -7.92
N GLU A 61 14.99 -6.98 -6.88
CA GLU A 61 15.53 -6.62 -5.57
C GLU A 61 17.00 -6.21 -5.68
N ASP A 62 17.81 -7.01 -6.39
CA ASP A 62 19.23 -6.71 -6.62
C ASP A 62 19.41 -5.42 -7.42
N LYS A 63 18.52 -5.13 -8.39
CA LYS A 63 18.53 -3.85 -9.12
C LYS A 63 18.34 -2.66 -8.16
N TRP A 64 17.46 -2.76 -7.16
CA TRP A 64 17.29 -1.68 -6.18
C TRP A 64 18.52 -1.52 -5.27
N GLU A 65 19.13 -2.63 -4.84
CA GLU A 65 20.38 -2.58 -4.06
C GLU A 65 21.54 -1.99 -4.88
N ASP A 66 21.64 -2.34 -6.16
CA ASP A 66 22.58 -1.73 -7.10
C ASP A 66 22.38 -0.22 -7.18
N VAL A 67 21.15 0.27 -7.36
CA VAL A 67 20.86 1.72 -7.37
C VAL A 67 21.38 2.38 -6.11
N LYS A 68 21.06 1.83 -4.92
CA LYS A 68 21.52 2.38 -3.64
C LYS A 68 23.05 2.42 -3.55
N LYS A 69 23.71 1.33 -3.94
CA LYS A 69 25.17 1.20 -3.92
C LYS A 69 25.84 2.19 -4.87
N TYR A 70 25.39 2.27 -6.12
CA TYR A 70 25.98 3.16 -7.12
C TYR A 70 25.77 4.63 -6.76
N VAL A 71 24.58 5.00 -6.26
CA VAL A 71 24.31 6.36 -5.77
C VAL A 71 25.20 6.70 -4.57
N ALA A 72 25.33 5.80 -3.58
CA ALA A 72 26.20 6.02 -2.43
C ALA A 72 27.67 6.17 -2.81
N ASN A 73 28.17 5.32 -3.71
CA ASN A 73 29.54 5.38 -4.23
C ASN A 73 29.80 6.71 -4.96
N PHE A 74 28.84 7.15 -5.77
CA PHE A 74 28.92 8.41 -6.49
C PHE A 74 28.96 9.62 -5.54
N LEU A 75 28.14 9.62 -4.48
CA LEU A 75 28.13 10.66 -3.45
C LEU A 75 29.44 10.71 -2.65
N ASN A 76 30.01 9.55 -2.34
CA ASN A 76 31.26 9.43 -1.58
C ASN A 76 32.51 9.67 -2.42
N GLY A 77 32.37 9.85 -3.75
CA GLY A 77 33.51 10.02 -4.66
C GLY A 77 34.34 8.74 -4.85
N SER A 78 33.80 7.57 -4.47
CA SER A 78 34.46 6.28 -4.64
C SER A 78 34.05 5.67 -5.99
N THR A 79 34.81 5.98 -7.04
CA THR A 79 34.76 5.21 -8.30
C THR A 79 35.71 4.02 -8.18
N SER A 80 35.41 3.06 -7.31
CA SER A 80 36.19 1.83 -7.20
C SER A 80 35.62 0.77 -8.17
N SER A 81 36.17 0.71 -9.38
CA SER A 81 36.13 -0.54 -10.16
C SER A 81 37.09 -1.54 -9.50
N PRO A 82 36.69 -2.78 -9.22
CA PRO A 82 37.62 -3.81 -8.76
C PRO A 82 38.55 -4.18 -9.92
N GLY A 83 39.80 -3.68 -9.89
CA GLY A 83 40.85 -4.03 -10.85
C GLY A 83 41.64 -2.90 -11.51
N ALA A 84 41.38 -1.62 -11.21
CA ALA A 84 42.11 -0.51 -11.83
C ALA A 84 43.26 0.02 -10.94
N THR A 85 44.50 -0.18 -11.38
CA THR A 85 45.70 0.44 -10.82
C THR A 85 45.61 1.97 -10.82
N SER A 86 46.05 2.56 -9.71
CA SER A 86 46.10 4.00 -9.39
C SER A 86 46.44 4.93 -10.57
N ALA A 87 45.41 5.44 -11.25
CA ALA A 87 45.46 6.64 -12.07
C ALA A 87 44.52 7.68 -11.45
N LYS A 88 45.01 8.92 -11.29
CA LYS A 88 44.33 10.05 -10.61
C LYS A 88 42.84 10.12 -10.96
N SER A 89 41.98 9.65 -10.06
CA SER A 89 40.54 9.72 -10.24
C SER A 89 40.13 11.19 -10.24
N LYS A 90 39.54 11.67 -11.35
CA LYS A 90 38.90 12.98 -11.41
C LYS A 90 37.82 12.96 -10.34
N LYS A 91 38.03 13.69 -9.23
CA LYS A 91 36.97 13.92 -8.23
C LYS A 91 35.78 14.50 -8.98
N ASN A 92 34.69 13.73 -9.09
CA ASN A 92 33.41 14.26 -9.55
C ASN A 92 33.00 15.35 -8.56
N HIS A 93 33.20 16.61 -8.92
CA HIS A 93 32.83 17.72 -8.08
C HIS A 93 31.33 17.97 -8.24
N LEU A 94 30.52 17.15 -7.57
CA LEU A 94 29.11 17.46 -7.40
C LEU A 94 28.97 18.72 -6.54
N SER A 95 28.13 19.66 -6.98
CA SER A 95 27.79 20.83 -6.17
C SER A 95 27.05 20.39 -4.89
N PRO A 96 27.10 21.17 -3.79
CA PRO A 96 26.32 20.86 -2.59
C PRO A 96 24.82 20.68 -2.87
N MET A 97 24.27 21.45 -3.80
CA MET A 97 22.87 21.36 -4.21
C MET A 97 22.56 20.04 -4.93
N ASP A 98 23.44 19.60 -5.84
CA ASP A 98 23.27 18.33 -6.56
C ASP A 98 23.38 17.13 -5.61
N LYS A 99 24.28 17.19 -4.63
CA LYS A 99 24.36 16.17 -3.58
C LYS A 99 23.05 16.08 -2.80
N SER A 100 22.48 17.23 -2.42
CA SER A 100 21.20 17.28 -1.71
C SER A 100 20.06 16.69 -2.54
N LYS A 101 19.96 17.07 -3.83
CA LYS A 101 18.97 16.51 -4.77
C LYS A 101 19.09 14.99 -4.89
N LEU A 102 20.30 14.48 -5.08
CA LEU A 102 20.55 13.05 -5.22
C LEU A 102 20.26 12.27 -3.92
N LEU A 103 20.61 12.83 -2.76
CA LEU A 103 20.25 12.27 -1.46
C LEU A 103 18.73 12.22 -1.26
N ALA A 104 18.02 13.29 -1.67
CA ALA A 104 16.57 13.39 -1.55
C ALA A 104 15.84 12.48 -2.55
N TRP A 105 16.41 12.27 -3.74
CA TRP A 105 15.79 11.51 -4.83
C TRP A 105 15.32 10.11 -4.39
N LYS A 106 16.14 9.38 -3.64
CA LYS A 106 15.78 8.04 -3.11
C LYS A 106 14.49 8.09 -2.27
N TYR A 107 14.33 9.12 -1.44
CA TYR A 107 13.12 9.27 -0.63
C TYR A 107 11.93 9.69 -1.49
N GLN A 108 12.16 10.60 -2.44
CA GLN A 108 11.11 11.08 -3.34
C GLN A 108 10.52 9.95 -4.19
N ILE A 109 11.37 9.07 -4.74
CA ILE A 109 10.89 7.97 -5.58
C ILE A 109 10.08 6.96 -4.77
N VAL A 110 10.56 6.55 -3.59
CA VAL A 110 9.79 5.64 -2.72
C VAL A 110 8.46 6.28 -2.33
N PHE A 111 8.46 7.54 -1.89
CA PHE A 111 7.24 8.23 -1.47
C PHE A 111 6.26 8.50 -2.60
N ALA A 112 6.72 8.77 -3.82
CA ALA A 112 5.85 9.01 -4.97
C ALA A 112 4.92 7.81 -5.27
N TYR A 113 5.42 6.60 -5.02
CA TYR A 113 4.71 5.34 -5.26
C TYR A 113 3.98 4.81 -4.03
N THR A 114 4.54 4.99 -2.83
CA THR A 114 4.06 4.28 -1.62
C THR A 114 3.47 5.18 -0.54
N TYR A 115 3.75 6.48 -0.57
CA TYR A 115 3.24 7.37 0.47
C TYR A 115 1.75 7.67 0.24
N PRO A 116 0.89 7.60 1.28
CA PRO A 116 -0.53 7.89 1.14
C PRO A 116 -0.81 9.28 0.58
N ARG A 117 -1.56 9.35 -0.52
CA ARG A 117 -2.03 10.61 -1.10
C ARG A 117 -3.31 11.02 -0.37
N LEU A 118 -3.22 12.07 0.44
CA LEU A 118 -4.35 12.55 1.24
C LEU A 118 -5.16 13.57 0.45
N ASP A 119 -6.49 13.38 0.40
CA ASP A 119 -7.39 14.44 -0.04
C ASP A 119 -7.51 15.48 1.07
N ILE A 120 -6.77 16.57 0.90
CA ILE A 120 -6.68 17.63 1.90
C ILE A 120 -8.02 18.30 2.19
N ASN A 121 -8.96 18.32 1.23
CA ASN A 121 -10.23 19.04 1.40
C ASN A 121 -11.16 18.30 2.37
N VAL A 122 -10.98 16.98 2.52
CA VAL A 122 -11.71 16.16 3.47
C VAL A 122 -11.32 16.46 4.92
N SER A 123 -10.09 16.94 5.16
CA SER A 123 -9.55 17.18 6.51
C SER A 123 -9.43 18.67 6.89
N LYS A 124 -9.67 19.60 5.96
CA LYS A 124 -9.50 21.04 6.19
C LYS A 124 -10.66 21.70 6.93
N MET A 125 -11.89 21.30 6.61
CA MET A 125 -13.10 21.98 7.07
C MET A 125 -13.89 21.08 8.03
N GLN A 126 -14.36 21.64 9.14
CA GLN A 126 -15.10 20.90 10.17
C GLN A 126 -16.49 20.43 9.72
N ASN A 127 -17.07 21.09 8.71
CA ASN A 127 -18.39 20.80 8.17
C ASN A 127 -18.35 19.88 6.93
N HIS A 128 -17.21 19.25 6.65
CA HIS A 128 -17.11 18.30 5.55
C HIS A 128 -17.96 17.06 5.85
N LEU A 129 -18.88 16.70 4.95
CA LEU A 129 -19.73 15.53 5.11
C LEU A 129 -19.00 14.29 4.61
N LEU A 130 -18.91 13.28 5.46
CA LEU A 130 -18.33 11.98 5.14
C LEU A 130 -19.42 10.90 5.08
N LYS A 131 -19.13 9.84 4.33
CA LYS A 131 -19.98 8.65 4.28
C LYS A 131 -20.06 8.01 5.67
N CYS A 132 -21.27 7.69 6.12
CA CYS A 132 -21.48 6.96 7.36
C CYS A 132 -21.00 5.49 7.23
N PRO A 133 -20.43 4.89 8.29
CA PRO A 133 -20.21 3.45 8.34
C PRO A 133 -21.47 2.64 8.01
N PHE A 134 -21.29 1.45 7.46
CA PHE A 134 -22.35 0.51 7.04
C PHE A 134 -23.28 1.01 5.93
N CYS A 135 -23.05 2.18 5.34
CA CYS A 135 -23.78 2.59 4.14
C CYS A 135 -23.43 1.69 2.93
N ILE A 136 -24.43 1.36 2.12
CA ILE A 136 -24.25 0.63 0.86
C ILE A 136 -23.56 1.52 -0.17
N HIS A 137 -22.53 1.01 -0.85
CA HIS A 137 -21.93 1.72 -1.98
C HIS A 137 -22.80 1.52 -3.24
N PRO A 138 -23.35 2.59 -3.84
CA PRO A 138 -24.41 2.47 -4.84
C PRO A 138 -23.99 1.72 -6.12
N LYS A 139 -22.71 1.82 -6.50
CA LYS A 139 -22.20 1.15 -7.71
C LYS A 139 -21.86 -0.32 -7.49
N THR A 140 -21.40 -0.69 -6.30
CA THR A 140 -20.85 -2.04 -6.04
C THR A 140 -21.80 -2.89 -5.19
N GLY A 141 -22.82 -2.30 -4.58
CA GLY A 141 -23.72 -2.99 -3.64
C GLY A 141 -23.05 -3.39 -2.32
N LYS A 142 -21.73 -3.25 -2.19
CA LYS A 142 -20.96 -3.62 -1.00
C LYS A 142 -21.29 -2.73 0.20
N VAL A 143 -21.33 -3.34 1.39
CA VAL A 143 -21.49 -2.63 2.67
C VAL A 143 -20.16 -1.97 3.07
N CYS A 144 -20.18 -0.70 3.47
CA CYS A 144 -18.97 -0.04 4.00
C CYS A 144 -18.67 -0.46 5.44
N ILE A 145 -17.99 -1.58 5.59
CA ILE A 145 -17.61 -2.15 6.88
C ILE A 145 -16.32 -1.52 7.45
N PRO A 146 -16.16 -1.47 8.78
CA PRO A 146 -14.90 -1.07 9.40
C PRO A 146 -13.79 -2.11 9.18
N MET A 147 -12.56 -1.64 9.10
CA MET A 147 -11.36 -2.47 8.94
C MET A 147 -10.62 -2.66 10.27
N ASP A 148 -10.17 -3.88 10.57
CA ASP A 148 -9.29 -4.15 11.70
C ASP A 148 -7.84 -3.83 11.34
N LEU A 149 -7.29 -2.79 11.97
CA LEU A 149 -5.91 -2.36 11.73
C LEU A 149 -4.86 -3.41 12.12
N ASN A 150 -5.19 -4.37 13.00
CA ASN A 150 -4.27 -5.45 13.36
C ASN A 150 -4.23 -6.58 12.34
N LYS A 151 -5.21 -6.63 11.43
CA LYS A 151 -5.39 -7.66 10.40
C LYS A 151 -5.59 -7.05 9.01
N VAL A 152 -5.02 -5.87 8.77
CA VAL A 152 -5.24 -5.11 7.53
C VAL A 152 -4.75 -5.87 6.29
N GLU A 153 -3.67 -6.65 6.42
CA GLU A 153 -3.13 -7.49 5.34
C GLU A 153 -4.06 -8.67 4.96
N GLU A 154 -4.98 -9.06 5.84
CA GLU A 154 -5.98 -10.12 5.61
C GLU A 154 -7.29 -9.54 5.01
N PHE A 155 -7.40 -8.23 4.87
CA PHE A 155 -8.64 -7.59 4.41
C PHE A 155 -8.84 -7.79 2.90
N ASP A 156 -9.82 -8.64 2.55
CA ASP A 156 -10.23 -8.88 1.17
C ASP A 156 -11.42 -8.01 0.77
N LEU A 157 -11.21 -7.15 -0.24
CA LEU A 157 -12.26 -6.30 -0.81
C LEU A 157 -13.38 -7.10 -1.47
N GLU A 158 -13.06 -8.28 -2.03
CA GLU A 158 -14.04 -9.12 -2.72
C GLU A 158 -14.94 -9.87 -1.75
N ALA A 159 -14.42 -10.28 -0.60
CA ALA A 159 -15.19 -10.89 0.48
C ALA A 159 -16.16 -9.95 1.20
N VAL A 160 -16.08 -8.62 0.99
CA VAL A 160 -17.02 -7.67 1.60
C VAL A 160 -18.44 -7.95 1.09
N PRO A 161 -19.42 -8.21 1.98
CA PRO A 161 -20.77 -8.60 1.59
C PRO A 161 -21.48 -7.47 0.86
N THR A 162 -22.29 -7.85 -0.12
CA THR A 162 -23.22 -6.95 -0.80
C THR A 162 -24.60 -6.97 -0.15
N LEU A 163 -25.40 -5.93 -0.40
CA LEU A 163 -26.79 -5.90 0.04
C LEU A 163 -27.60 -7.12 -0.48
N LEU A 164 -27.28 -7.61 -1.69
CA LEU A 164 -27.97 -8.75 -2.26
C LEU A 164 -27.60 -10.05 -1.54
N ASP A 165 -26.32 -10.22 -1.18
CA ASP A 165 -25.85 -11.38 -0.41
C ASP A 165 -26.57 -11.43 0.94
N LEU A 166 -26.60 -10.30 1.66
CA LEU A 166 -27.26 -10.23 2.96
C LEU A 166 -28.76 -10.50 2.88
N LYS A 167 -29.43 -10.03 1.81
CA LYS A 167 -30.83 -10.35 1.56
C LYS A 167 -31.03 -11.85 1.35
N GLN A 168 -30.21 -12.46 0.51
CA GLN A 168 -30.28 -13.89 0.22
C GLN A 168 -30.04 -14.74 1.48
N GLU A 169 -29.05 -14.38 2.29
CA GLU A 169 -28.76 -15.04 3.58
C GLU A 169 -29.94 -14.98 4.55
N LEU A 170 -30.63 -13.83 4.61
CA LEU A 170 -31.83 -13.67 5.42
C LEU A 170 -33.00 -14.52 4.90
N ASP A 171 -33.28 -14.45 3.59
CA ASP A 171 -34.36 -15.22 2.96
C ASP A 171 -34.15 -16.73 3.17
N ASP A 172 -32.91 -17.22 3.06
CA ASP A 172 -32.58 -18.63 3.28
C ASP A 172 -32.67 -19.02 4.76
N THR A 173 -32.31 -18.13 5.67
CA THR A 173 -32.50 -18.32 7.11
C THR A 173 -33.98 -18.41 7.48
N MET A 174 -34.84 -17.59 6.85
CA MET A 174 -36.29 -17.62 7.05
C MET A 174 -36.91 -18.93 6.57
N LYS A 175 -36.56 -19.39 5.35
CA LYS A 175 -37.02 -20.68 4.82
C LYS A 175 -36.62 -21.85 5.72
N GLN A 176 -35.41 -21.82 6.29
CA GLN A 176 -34.97 -22.87 7.22
C GLN A 176 -35.74 -22.88 8.55
N LYS A 177 -36.24 -21.73 8.99
CA LYS A 177 -37.12 -21.65 10.18
C LYS A 177 -38.52 -22.16 9.87
N GLU A 178 -39.09 -21.83 8.71
CA GLU A 178 -40.40 -22.33 8.29
C GLU A 178 -40.44 -23.87 8.20
N VAL A 179 -39.31 -24.50 7.86
CA VAL A 179 -39.18 -25.98 7.85
C VAL A 179 -39.02 -26.59 9.25
N LYS A 180 -38.64 -25.79 10.27
CA LYS A 180 -38.29 -26.27 11.62
C LYS A 180 -39.26 -25.88 12.74
N VAL A 181 -40.23 -25.00 12.48
CA VAL A 181 -41.15 -24.47 13.49
C VAL A 181 -42.57 -25.00 13.22
N GLU A 182 -42.84 -26.23 13.66
CA GLU A 182 -44.17 -26.65 14.11
C GLU A 182 -44.35 -26.42 15.63
N GLU A 183 -43.31 -26.13 16.41
CA GLU A 183 -43.45 -25.81 17.84
C GLU A 183 -42.49 -24.68 18.28
N ASP A 184 -43.12 -23.55 18.64
CA ASP A 184 -42.90 -22.77 19.86
C ASP A 184 -42.49 -21.27 19.76
N SER A 185 -43.29 -20.50 20.52
CA SER A 185 -43.31 -19.10 20.97
C SER A 185 -42.57 -17.94 20.25
N GLU A 186 -43.38 -16.95 19.86
CA GLU A 186 -43.00 -15.63 19.37
C GLU A 186 -42.54 -14.65 20.48
N SER A 187 -41.56 -13.80 20.13
CA SER A 187 -41.63 -12.31 20.24
C SER A 187 -40.35 -11.60 20.67
N SER A 188 -39.26 -12.30 21.04
CA SER A 188 -37.97 -11.65 21.37
C SER A 188 -36.85 -11.89 20.35
N GLN A 189 -37.00 -12.88 19.46
CA GLN A 189 -35.95 -13.36 18.53
C GLN A 189 -35.87 -12.62 17.19
N MET A 190 -36.84 -11.75 16.88
CA MET A 190 -36.95 -11.05 15.60
C MET A 190 -36.08 -9.79 15.51
N LYS A 191 -35.58 -9.27 16.64
CA LYS A 191 -34.95 -7.93 16.68
C LYS A 191 -33.56 -7.87 16.05
N GLU A 192 -32.90 -9.00 15.79
CA GLU A 192 -31.51 -9.00 15.31
C GLU A 192 -31.24 -10.11 14.28
N GLU A 193 -32.17 -10.36 13.37
CA GLU A 193 -31.98 -11.42 12.36
C GLU A 193 -30.76 -11.21 11.46
N TRP A 194 -30.40 -9.94 11.23
CA TRP A 194 -29.18 -9.56 10.53
C TRP A 194 -27.90 -10.06 11.24
N ARG A 195 -27.92 -10.38 12.54
CA ARG A 195 -26.78 -10.99 13.23
C ARG A 195 -26.49 -12.43 12.77
N ARG A 196 -27.40 -13.06 12.04
CA ARG A 196 -27.18 -14.38 11.42
C ARG A 196 -26.49 -14.29 10.06
N THR A 197 -26.30 -13.09 9.54
CA THR A 197 -25.65 -12.84 8.25
C THR A 197 -24.15 -12.65 8.41
N THR A 198 -23.43 -12.68 7.29
CA THR A 198 -22.01 -12.36 7.18
C THR A 198 -21.66 -10.95 7.69
N LEU A 199 -22.63 -10.03 7.75
CA LEU A 199 -22.45 -8.68 8.30
C LEU A 199 -22.11 -8.69 9.80
N ASN A 200 -22.55 -9.71 10.55
CA ASN A 200 -22.42 -9.73 12.00
C ASN A 200 -20.97 -9.60 12.47
N ALA A 201 -20.03 -10.25 11.79
CA ALA A 201 -18.62 -10.20 12.17
C ALA A 201 -18.07 -8.76 12.14
N SER A 202 -18.42 -7.99 11.12
CA SER A 202 -18.01 -6.59 10.98
C SER A 202 -18.71 -5.69 12.00
N PHE A 203 -19.98 -5.94 12.30
CA PHE A 203 -20.71 -5.18 13.31
C PHE A 203 -20.20 -5.47 14.72
N ASP A 204 -19.99 -6.73 15.08
CA ASP A 204 -19.44 -7.13 16.38
C ASP A 204 -18.06 -6.52 16.61
N PHE A 205 -17.23 -6.44 15.55
CA PHE A 205 -15.97 -5.72 15.61
C PHE A 205 -16.18 -4.23 15.92
N PHE A 206 -17.09 -3.57 15.19
CA PHE A 206 -17.42 -2.16 15.40
C PHE A 206 -17.93 -1.88 16.82
N GLU A 207 -18.87 -2.70 17.29
CA GLU A 207 -19.48 -2.58 18.61
C GLU A 207 -18.41 -2.67 19.70
N LYS A 208 -17.58 -3.71 19.68
CA LYS A 208 -16.57 -3.98 20.71
C LYS A 208 -15.36 -3.05 20.65
N LYS A 209 -14.93 -2.65 19.45
CA LYS A 209 -13.68 -1.89 19.26
C LYS A 209 -13.89 -0.38 19.11
N VAL A 210 -15.08 0.05 18.74
CA VAL A 210 -15.39 1.47 18.52
C VAL A 210 -16.48 1.94 19.49
N LEU A 211 -17.69 1.37 19.43
CA LEU A 211 -18.82 1.89 20.19
C LEU A 211 -18.62 1.75 21.70
N GLU A 212 -18.31 0.55 22.20
CA GLU A 212 -18.13 0.31 23.63
C GLU A 212 -17.01 1.18 24.24
N PRO A 213 -15.79 1.27 23.65
CA PRO A 213 -14.76 2.17 24.17
C PRO A 213 -15.15 3.65 24.11
N MET A 214 -15.88 4.08 23.07
CA MET A 214 -16.37 5.46 22.98
C MET A 214 -17.37 5.76 24.09
N LEU A 215 -18.35 4.87 24.32
CA LEU A 215 -19.36 5.02 25.36
C LEU A 215 -18.73 5.10 26.75
N LYS A 216 -17.71 4.28 27.04
CA LYS A 216 -16.96 4.30 28.31
C LYS A 216 -16.15 5.58 28.53
N ARG A 217 -15.87 6.35 27.47
CA ARG A 217 -15.12 7.61 27.51
C ARG A 217 -16.02 8.83 27.51
N LEU A 218 -17.33 8.66 27.38
CA LEU A 218 -18.27 9.76 27.56
C LEU A 218 -18.25 10.17 29.04
N PRO A 219 -18.18 11.49 29.33
CA PRO A 219 -18.17 12.02 30.68
C PRO A 219 -19.46 11.75 31.44
#